data_AF-A0A2A4ZQC4-F1
#
_entry.id   AF-A0A2A4ZQC4-F1
#
_cell.length_a   1.000
_cell.length_b   1.000
_cell.length_c   1.000
_cell.angle_alpha   90.00
_cell.angle_beta   90.00
_cell.angle_gamma   90.00
#
_symmetry.space_group_name_H-M   'P 1'
#
loop_
_entity.id
_entity.type
_entity.pdbx_description
1 polymer ?
#
loop_
_entity_poly.entity_id
_entity_poly.type
_entity_poly.pdbx_seq_one_letter_code
_entity_poly.pdbx_strand_id
1 'polypeptide(L)' 'MSLYAKDSHKRAAKSLGFALTLGTESAWHSLTIILMARLTEAERAQLAFATLNSLSENHAYMTASAALFGTKYGEAAR' A
#
# COMPACT_ATOMS: atom_id res chain seq x y z
N MET A 1 -13.38 0.90 -16.86
CA MET A 1 -13.32 0.23 -15.54
C MET A 1 -14.28 -0.96 -15.56
N SER A 2 -13.95 -2.09 -14.93
CA SER A 2 -14.78 -3.32 -14.96
C SER A 2 -16.24 -3.06 -14.57
N LEU A 3 -17.19 -3.62 -15.33
CA LEU A 3 -18.63 -3.54 -15.03
C LEU A 3 -18.95 -4.14 -13.65
N TYR A 4 -18.26 -5.22 -13.28
CA TYR A 4 -18.56 -6.03 -12.09
C TYR A 4 -17.85 -5.56 -10.81
N ALA A 5 -16.89 -4.64 -10.90
CA ALA A 5 -16.21 -4.13 -9.72
C ALA A 5 -17.14 -3.26 -8.86
N LYS A 6 -17.09 -3.44 -7.53
CA LYS A 6 -17.82 -2.61 -6.57
C LYS A 6 -17.38 -1.15 -6.70
N ASP A 7 -18.26 -0.20 -6.40
CA ASP A 7 -17.92 1.24 -6.45
C ASP A 7 -16.70 1.57 -5.58
N SER A 8 -16.60 0.98 -4.39
CA SER A 8 -15.46 1.13 -3.50
C SER A 8 -14.14 0.69 -4.13
N HIS A 9 -14.13 -0.44 -4.83
CA HIS A 9 -12.96 -0.94 -5.56
C HIS A 9 -12.57 -0.03 -6.72
N LYS A 10 -13.56 0.46 -7.49
CA LYS A 10 -13.32 1.41 -8.59
C LYS A 10 -12.67 2.70 -8.09
N ARG A 11 -13.16 3.24 -6.96
CA ARG A 11 -12.59 4.45 -6.35
C ARG A 11 -11.17 4.20 -5.83
N ALA A 12 -10.92 3.08 -5.15
CA ALA A 12 -9.59 2.72 -4.67
C ALA A 12 -8.57 2.61 -5.84
N ALA A 13 -8.95 1.92 -6.92
CA ALA A 13 -8.12 1.81 -8.11
C ALA A 13 -7.84 3.18 -8.77
N LYS A 14 -8.85 4.06 -8.84
CA LYS A 14 -8.67 5.42 -9.37
C LYS A 14 -7.69 6.23 -8.50
N SER A 15 -7.80 6.12 -7.17
CA SER A 15 -6.89 6.80 -6.24
C SER A 15 -5.46 6.31 -6.34
N LEU A 16 -5.25 5.01 -6.55
CA LEU A 16 -3.93 4.47 -6.84
C LEU A 16 -3.35 5.10 -8.12
N GLY A 17 -4.16 5.24 -9.18
CA GLY A 17 -3.74 5.93 -10.41
C GLY A 17 -3.27 7.38 -10.16
N PHE A 18 -3.96 8.12 -9.29
CA PHE A 18 -3.52 9.46 -8.90
C PHE A 18 -2.22 9.46 -8.09
N ALA A 19 -2.07 8.54 -7.13
CA ALA A 19 -0.83 8.43 -6.35
C ALA A 19 0.38 8.13 -7.26
N LEU A 20 0.20 7.22 -8.22
CA LEU A 20 1.20 6.90 -9.24
C LEU A 20 1.53 8.10 -10.14
N THR A 21 0.52 8.87 -10.56
CA THR A 21 0.69 10.04 -11.44
C THR A 21 1.45 11.16 -10.74
N LEU A 22 1.11 11.42 -9.47
CA LEU A 22 1.75 12.49 -8.69
C LEU A 22 3.16 12.11 -8.24
N GLY A 23 3.39 10.84 -7.88
CA GLY A 23 4.71 10.34 -7.49
C GLY A 23 5.28 10.96 -6.20
N THR A 24 4.51 11.75 -5.46
CA THR A 24 4.95 12.40 -4.22
C THR A 24 4.67 11.52 -3.00
N GLU A 25 5.49 11.66 -1.95
CA GLU A 25 5.27 11.01 -0.66
C GLU A 25 3.88 11.32 -0.08
N SER A 26 3.45 12.58 -0.18
CA SER A 26 2.13 13.02 0.29
C SER A 26 0.97 12.33 -0.43
N ALA A 27 1.12 11.99 -1.71
CA ALA A 27 0.11 11.28 -2.47
C ALA A 27 0.00 9.81 -2.02
N TRP A 28 1.13 9.17 -1.74
CA TRP A 28 1.17 7.82 -1.16
C TRP A 28 0.61 7.78 0.26
N HIS A 29 0.91 8.78 1.09
CA HIS A 29 0.33 8.88 2.43
C HIS A 29 -1.19 9.06 2.38
N SER A 30 -1.68 9.92 1.47
CA SER A 30 -3.12 10.12 1.26
C SER A 30 -3.82 8.85 0.75
N LEU A 31 -3.13 8.04 -0.06
CA LEU A 31 -3.66 6.75 -0.53
C LEU A 31 -3.99 5.81 0.63
N THR A 32 -3.19 5.78 1.69
CA THR A 32 -3.45 4.96 2.89
C THR A 32 -4.84 5.23 3.48
N ILE A 33 -5.22 6.50 3.62
CA ILE A 33 -6.52 6.92 4.16
C ILE A 33 -7.65 6.39 3.25
N ILE A 34 -7.47 6.47 1.94
CA ILE A 34 -8.47 6.01 0.97
C ILE A 34 -8.60 4.49 1.00
N LEU A 35 -7.49 3.75 1.08
CA LEU A 35 -7.51 2.29 1.20
C LEU A 35 -8.23 1.86 2.49
N MET A 36 -8.00 2.55 3.60
CA MET A 36 -8.70 2.29 4.86
C MET A 36 -10.22 2.52 4.76
N ALA A 37 -10.63 3.60 4.08
CA ALA A 37 -12.03 3.96 3.95
C ALA A 37 -12.81 3.11 2.92
N ARG A 38 -12.13 2.46 1.97
CA ARG A 38 -12.76 1.81 0.82
C ARG A 38 -12.55 0.30 0.72
N LEU A 39 -11.50 -0.22 1.34
CA LEU A 39 -11.21 -1.65 1.35
C LEU A 39 -11.42 -2.23 2.74
N THR A 40 -11.76 -3.51 2.80
CA THR A 40 -11.72 -4.29 4.03
C THR A 40 -10.28 -4.51 4.50
N GLU A 41 -10.10 -4.85 5.77
CA GLU A 41 -8.79 -5.19 6.30
C GLU A 41 -8.16 -6.39 5.59
N ALA A 42 -8.96 -7.43 5.30
CA ALA A 42 -8.51 -8.61 4.56
C ALA A 42 -8.02 -8.25 3.14
N GLU A 43 -8.74 -7.39 2.42
CA GLU A 43 -8.32 -6.92 1.08
C GLU A 43 -7.01 -6.13 1.16
N ARG A 44 -6.82 -5.27 2.18
CA ARG A 44 -5.56 -4.53 2.38
C ARG A 44 -4.40 -5.45 2.74
N ALA A 45 -4.63 -6.45 3.59
CA ALA A 45 -3.62 -7.43 3.95
C ALA A 45 -3.15 -8.24 2.72
N GLN A 46 -4.08 -8.69 1.88
CA GLN A 46 -3.75 -9.37 0.63
C GLN A 46 -3.01 -8.46 -0.36
N LEU A 47 -3.42 -7.19 -0.47
CA LEU A 47 -2.72 -6.21 -1.29
C LEU A 47 -1.28 -6.01 -0.80
N ALA A 48 -1.08 -5.78 0.50
CA ALA A 48 0.24 -5.63 1.09
C ALA A 48 1.12 -6.87 0.85
N PHE A 49 0.57 -8.07 1.04
CA PHE A 49 1.25 -9.32 0.76
C PHE A 49 1.65 -9.44 -0.72
N ALA A 50 0.72 -9.17 -1.65
CA ALA A 50 1.01 -9.22 -3.08
C ALA A 50 2.08 -8.20 -3.48
N THR A 51 2.03 -6.98 -2.94
CA THR A 51 3.04 -5.95 -3.17
C THR A 51 4.41 -6.38 -2.65
N LEU A 52 4.50 -6.90 -1.42
CA LEU A 52 5.77 -7.38 -0.86
C LEU A 52 6.38 -8.51 -1.69
N ASN A 53 5.58 -9.49 -2.13
CA ASN A 53 6.05 -10.59 -2.97
C ASN A 53 6.50 -10.16 -4.37
N SER A 54 6.14 -8.95 -4.82
CA SER A 54 6.58 -8.42 -6.12
C SER A 54 7.94 -7.69 -6.06
N LEU A 55 8.47 -7.44 -4.86
CA LEU A 55 9.75 -6.76 -4.65
C LEU A 55 10.91 -7.75 -4.62
N SER A 56 12.15 -7.25 -4.80
CA SER A 56 13.33 -8.04 -4.44
C SER A 56 13.35 -8.31 -2.93
N GLU A 57 13.99 -9.40 -2.51
CA GLU A 57 14.06 -9.81 -1.10
C GLU A 57 14.50 -8.66 -0.17
N ASN A 58 15.57 -7.95 -0.54
CA ASN A 58 16.07 -6.81 0.22
C ASN A 58 15.03 -5.68 0.31
N HIS A 59 14.36 -5.34 -0.79
CA HIS A 59 13.35 -4.28 -0.77
C HIS A 59 12.09 -4.70 -0.01
N ALA A 60 11.66 -5.95 -0.13
CA ALA A 60 10.54 -6.49 0.64
C ALA A 60 10.84 -6.40 2.14
N TYR A 61 12.02 -6.88 2.58
CA TYR A 61 12.44 -6.85 3.98
C TYR A 61 12.54 -5.42 4.53
N MET A 62 13.21 -4.51 3.82
CA MET A 62 13.36 -3.12 4.25
C MET A 62 12.01 -2.40 4.31
N THR A 63 11.12 -2.64 3.34
CA THR A 63 9.79 -2.03 3.28
C THR A 63 8.90 -2.54 4.41
N ALA A 64 8.90 -3.86 4.66
CA ALA A 64 8.15 -4.45 5.76
C ALA A 64 8.68 -3.94 7.12
N SER A 65 10.00 -3.88 7.29
CA SER A 65 10.62 -3.37 8.53
C SER A 65 10.25 -1.91 8.77
N ALA A 66 10.29 -1.07 7.74
CA ALA A 66 9.93 0.34 7.85
C ALA A 66 8.44 0.51 8.19
N ALA A 67 7.56 -0.29 7.58
CA ALA A 67 6.12 -0.22 7.82
C ALA A 67 5.71 -0.75 9.20
N LEU A 68 6.39 -1.78 9.72
CA LEU A 68 6.04 -2.44 10.98
C LEU A 68 6.74 -1.81 12.20
N PHE A 69 7.98 -1.36 12.03
CA PHE A 69 8.85 -0.96 13.14
C PHE A 69 9.37 0.47 13.02
N GLY A 70 9.11 1.17 11.91
CA GLY A 70 9.69 2.49 11.64
C GLY A 70 11.20 2.45 11.38
N THR A 71 11.79 1.27 11.17
CA THR A 71 13.24 1.09 10.97
C THR A 71 13.52 0.38 9.65
N LYS A 72 14.56 0.78 8.93
CA LYS A 72 14.89 0.21 7.61
C LYS A 72 15.75 -1.06 7.67
N TYR A 73 16.45 -1.30 8.78
CA TYR A 73 17.43 -2.37 8.93
C TYR A 73 17.15 -3.31 10.10
N GLY A 74 15.96 -3.25 10.71
CA GLY A 74 15.64 -4.11 11.86
C GLY A 74 16.37 -3.75 13.16
N GLU A 75 17.15 -2.67 13.19
CA GLU A 75 17.71 -2.10 14.42
C GLU A 75 16.58 -1.37 15.17
N ALA A 76 15.76 -2.12 15.89
CA ALA A 76 15.12 -1.56 17.07
C ALA A 76 16.26 -1.12 18.00
N ALA A 77 16.50 0.18 18.07
CA ALA A 77 17.34 0.76 19.10
C ALA A 77 16.83 0.24 20.45
N ARG A 78 17.73 -0.42 21.19
CA ARG A 78 17.56 -0.63 22.62
C ARG A 78 17.60 0.72 23.35
#